data_AF-T1CQX2-F1
#
_entry.id   AF-T1CQX2-F1
#
_cell.length_a   1.000
_cell.length_b   1.000
_cell.length_c   1.000
_cell.angle_alpha   90.00
_cell.angle_beta   90.00
_cell.angle_gamma   90.00
#
_symmetry.space_group_name_H-M   'P 1'
#
loop_
_entity.id
_entity.type
_entity.pdbx_description
1 polymer ?
#
loop_
_entity_poly.entity_id
_entity_poly.type
_entity_poly.pdbx_seq_one_letter_code
_entity_poly.pdbx_strand_id
1 'polypeptide(L)'
;MSVSSFNLNFSTMTQLKGLEAAGKGLVGVILPDTTSSTRYTEFDAPYLAKAFQMAGYPASDYAITNAQGSDATELSMAESDITRGAKVLVVDPLDSTVGAEIQAYAASHGVALISYDRATFAGTNTYYDSFNNFKVGQLIGQGFESCVTAWGVKSPQVWEVGWGMRTVTPTRSPSPRATTRSSGEPRRPRSPRP
;
A
#
# COMPACT_ATOMS: atom_id res chain seq x y z
N MET A 1 -19.32 6.42 -13.07
CA MET A 1 -18.30 7.32 -12.47
C MET A 1 -16.94 6.94 -13.05
N SER A 2 -16.05 7.90 -13.31
CA SER A 2 -14.67 7.65 -13.74
C SER A 2 -13.70 7.85 -12.58
N VAL A 3 -12.46 7.35 -12.69
CA VAL A 3 -11.40 7.58 -11.69
C VAL A 3 -11.13 9.09 -11.49
N SER A 4 -11.18 9.89 -12.56
CA SER A 4 -11.02 11.34 -12.49
C SER A 4 -12.13 12.07 -11.71
N SER A 5 -13.24 11.40 -11.44
CA SER A 5 -14.31 11.93 -10.59
C SER A 5 -13.87 11.95 -9.11
N PHE A 6 -12.96 11.08 -8.69
CA PHE A 6 -12.39 11.07 -7.35
C PHE A 6 -11.23 12.05 -7.28
N ASN A 7 -11.46 13.19 -6.63
CA ASN A 7 -10.47 14.25 -6.46
C ASN A 7 -10.62 14.88 -5.07
N LEU A 8 -9.73 15.84 -4.75
CA LEU A 8 -9.63 16.46 -3.42
C LEU A 8 -10.87 17.26 -2.98
N ASN A 9 -11.88 17.46 -3.83
CA ASN A 9 -13.14 18.08 -3.44
C ASN A 9 -14.16 17.09 -2.84
N PHE A 10 -13.91 15.78 -2.93
CA PHE A 10 -14.78 14.71 -2.41
C PHE A 10 -16.25 14.75 -2.89
N SER A 11 -16.58 15.54 -3.91
CA SER A 11 -17.97 15.73 -4.39
C SER A 11 -18.60 14.42 -4.87
N THR A 12 -17.79 13.54 -5.43
CA THR A 12 -18.21 12.20 -5.87
C THR A 12 -18.72 11.34 -4.71
N MET A 13 -18.21 11.53 -3.49
CA MET A 13 -18.64 10.75 -2.33
C MET A 13 -20.11 11.01 -1.99
N THR A 14 -20.66 12.21 -2.26
CA THR A 14 -22.09 12.48 -1.98
C THR A 14 -23.04 11.65 -2.83
N GLN A 15 -22.57 11.19 -4.00
CA GLN A 15 -23.34 10.30 -4.88
C GLN A 15 -23.45 8.88 -4.29
N LEU A 16 -22.60 8.53 -3.32
CA LEU A 16 -22.55 7.21 -2.68
C LEU A 16 -23.46 7.11 -1.46
N LYS A 17 -24.13 8.19 -1.02
CA LYS A 17 -25.05 8.18 0.13
C LYS A 17 -26.16 7.13 0.04
N GLY A 18 -26.66 6.88 -1.17
CA GLY A 18 -27.67 5.82 -1.38
C GLY A 18 -27.13 4.40 -1.17
N LEU A 19 -25.81 4.20 -1.34
CA LEU A 19 -25.16 2.90 -1.11
C LEU A 19 -24.86 2.66 0.36
N GLU A 20 -24.51 3.71 1.11
CA GLU A 20 -24.32 3.62 2.57
C GLU A 20 -25.57 3.04 3.24
N ALA A 21 -26.76 3.58 2.93
CA ALA A 21 -28.02 3.11 3.49
C ALA A 21 -28.36 1.63 3.18
N ALA A 22 -27.73 1.04 2.16
CA ALA A 22 -27.90 -0.38 1.82
C ALA A 22 -26.94 -1.29 2.60
N GLY A 23 -25.84 -0.75 3.11
CA GLY A 23 -24.85 -1.46 3.93
C GLY A 23 -25.20 -1.46 5.41
N LYS A 24 -24.55 -2.34 6.18
CA LYS A 24 -24.63 -2.38 7.64
C LYS A 24 -23.29 -2.81 8.24
N GLY A 25 -23.03 -2.34 9.45
CA GLY A 25 -21.85 -2.71 10.22
C GLY A 25 -20.68 -1.77 9.98
N LEU A 26 -19.68 -1.89 10.85
CA LEU A 26 -18.59 -0.94 10.93
C LEU A 26 -17.56 -1.15 9.81
N VAL A 27 -16.93 -0.07 9.38
CA VAL A 27 -15.70 -0.08 8.58
C VAL A 27 -14.52 0.30 9.48
N GLY A 28 -13.63 -0.64 9.76
CA GLY A 28 -12.42 -0.38 10.54
C GLY A 28 -11.28 -0.02 9.60
N VAL A 29 -10.64 1.14 9.79
CA VAL A 29 -9.43 1.55 9.08
C VAL A 29 -8.28 1.57 10.06
N ILE A 30 -7.22 0.81 9.78
CA ILE A 30 -6.05 0.67 10.63
C ILE A 30 -4.82 1.11 9.83
N LEU A 31 -4.23 2.23 10.24
CA LEU A 31 -3.01 2.81 9.67
C LEU A 31 -1.78 2.30 10.45
N PRO A 32 -0.57 2.26 9.85
CA PRO A 32 0.52 1.47 10.42
C PRO A 32 1.22 2.19 11.57
N ASP A 33 1.62 3.43 11.33
CA ASP A 33 2.51 4.17 12.22
C ASP A 33 2.49 5.68 11.89
N THR A 34 3.30 6.45 12.61
CA THR A 34 3.46 7.91 12.43
C THR A 34 4.88 8.32 12.04
N THR A 35 5.79 7.34 11.85
CA THR A 35 7.24 7.58 11.75
C THR A 35 7.81 7.22 10.38
N SER A 36 7.25 6.21 9.71
CA SER A 36 7.63 5.82 8.35
C SER A 36 7.15 6.84 7.31
N SER A 37 6.04 7.54 7.59
CA SER A 37 5.54 8.63 6.77
C SER A 37 4.57 9.53 7.53
N THR A 38 4.71 10.86 7.39
CA THR A 38 3.74 11.82 7.93
C THR A 38 2.40 11.77 7.21
N ARG A 39 2.32 11.12 6.03
CA ARG A 39 1.09 11.11 5.24
C ARG A 39 -0.08 10.48 5.97
N TYR A 40 0.17 9.48 6.80
CA TYR A 40 -0.87 8.75 7.51
C TYR A 40 -1.67 9.66 8.44
N THR A 41 -0.99 10.64 9.04
CA THR A 41 -1.61 11.61 9.94
C THR A 41 -2.04 12.88 9.23
N GLU A 42 -1.25 13.36 8.26
CA GLU A 42 -1.49 14.63 7.58
C GLU A 42 -2.51 14.55 6.43
N PHE A 43 -2.65 13.38 5.79
CA PHE A 43 -3.47 13.19 4.60
C PHE A 43 -4.44 12.01 4.72
N ASP A 44 -3.96 10.79 4.92
CA ASP A 44 -4.78 9.58 4.81
C ASP A 44 -5.92 9.57 5.84
N ALA A 45 -5.62 9.68 7.14
CA ALA A 45 -6.64 9.75 8.17
C ALA A 45 -7.68 10.87 7.96
N PRO A 46 -7.28 12.15 7.75
CA PRO A 46 -8.26 13.22 7.53
C PRO A 46 -9.05 13.06 6.21
N TYR A 47 -8.44 12.55 5.15
CA TYR A 47 -9.12 12.34 3.86
C TYR A 47 -10.08 11.16 3.90
N LEU A 48 -9.73 10.06 4.55
CA LEU A 48 -10.64 8.95 4.80
C LEU A 48 -11.83 9.39 5.66
N ALA A 49 -11.58 10.13 6.74
CA ALA A 49 -12.65 10.69 7.57
C ALA A 49 -13.58 11.60 6.75
N LYS A 50 -13.01 12.48 5.93
CA LYS A 50 -13.78 13.37 5.04
C LYS A 50 -14.58 12.56 4.01
N ALA A 51 -14.00 11.51 3.44
CA ALA A 51 -14.66 10.64 2.48
C ALA A 51 -15.87 9.92 3.10
N PHE A 52 -15.73 9.33 4.29
CA PHE A 52 -16.84 8.69 5.02
C PHE A 52 -17.96 9.69 5.31
N GLN A 53 -17.64 10.86 5.87
CA GLN A 53 -18.63 11.91 6.16
C GLN A 53 -19.38 12.36 4.90
N MET A 54 -18.66 12.59 3.80
CA MET A 54 -19.26 13.02 2.54
C MET A 54 -20.11 11.91 1.90
N ALA A 55 -19.75 10.65 2.12
CA ALA A 55 -20.51 9.47 1.72
C ALA A 55 -21.73 9.20 2.62
N GLY A 56 -21.91 9.95 3.70
CA GLY A 56 -23.07 9.83 4.58
C GLY A 56 -22.92 8.85 5.73
N TYR A 57 -21.73 8.27 5.93
CA TYR A 57 -21.50 7.36 7.05
C TYR A 57 -21.65 8.10 8.39
N PRO A 58 -22.44 7.56 9.33
CA PRO A 58 -22.40 7.99 10.72
C PRO A 58 -21.00 7.79 11.31
N ALA A 59 -20.59 8.67 12.23
CA ALA A 59 -19.31 8.53 12.93
C ALA A 59 -19.20 7.24 13.78
N SER A 60 -20.34 6.59 14.08
CA SER A 60 -20.39 5.29 14.73
C SER A 60 -20.03 4.11 13.82
N ASP A 61 -20.10 4.32 12.50
CA ASP A 61 -20.09 3.25 11.50
C ASP A 61 -18.73 3.13 10.81
N TYR A 62 -17.76 3.96 11.21
CA TYR A 62 -16.37 3.80 10.85
C TYR A 62 -15.44 4.10 12.03
N ALA A 63 -14.28 3.46 12.04
CA ALA A 63 -13.18 3.78 12.94
C ALA A 63 -11.93 4.02 12.09
N ILE A 64 -11.15 5.03 12.43
CA ILE A 64 -9.84 5.27 11.83
C ILE A 64 -8.84 5.31 12.98
N THR A 65 -7.98 4.30 13.05
CA THR A 65 -7.00 4.10 14.10
C THR A 65 -5.60 4.00 13.50
N ASN A 66 -4.58 4.09 14.34
CA ASN A 66 -3.19 3.96 13.92
C ASN A 66 -2.44 3.11 14.94
N ALA A 67 -1.80 2.05 14.48
CA ALA A 67 -1.14 1.03 15.30
C ALA A 67 0.16 1.51 15.96
N GLN A 68 0.61 2.74 15.69
CA GLN A 68 1.79 3.36 16.29
C GLN A 68 3.07 2.52 16.11
N GLY A 69 3.19 1.77 14.99
CA GLY A 69 4.36 0.95 14.71
C GLY A 69 4.43 -0.34 15.52
N SER A 70 3.30 -0.84 16.05
CA SER A 70 3.24 -2.07 16.84
C SER A 70 2.32 -3.11 16.20
N ASP A 71 2.89 -4.23 15.75
CA ASP A 71 2.15 -5.36 15.18
C ASP A 71 1.07 -5.88 16.14
N ALA A 72 1.41 -6.01 17.43
CA ALA A 72 0.47 -6.44 18.46
C ALA A 72 -0.70 -5.46 18.62
N THR A 73 -0.42 -4.15 18.53
CA THR A 73 -1.46 -3.12 18.57
C THR A 73 -2.33 -3.21 17.31
N GLU A 74 -1.73 -3.38 16.14
CA GLU A 74 -2.42 -3.51 14.86
C GLU A 74 -3.41 -4.68 14.85
N LEU A 75 -2.95 -5.87 15.28
CA LEU A 75 -3.80 -7.05 15.42
C LEU A 75 -4.93 -6.81 16.42
N SER A 76 -4.62 -6.24 17.60
CA SER A 76 -5.65 -5.99 18.62
C SER A 76 -6.73 -4.99 18.17
N MET A 77 -6.37 -4.01 17.33
CA MET A 77 -7.32 -3.06 16.74
C MET A 77 -8.25 -3.78 15.76
N ALA A 78 -7.72 -4.68 14.92
CA ALA A 78 -8.53 -5.49 14.02
C ALA A 78 -9.51 -6.40 14.76
N GLU A 79 -9.04 -7.09 15.80
CA GLU A 79 -9.90 -7.94 16.66
C GLU A 79 -11.00 -7.13 17.34
N SER A 80 -10.67 -5.94 17.84
CA SER A 80 -11.61 -5.01 18.47
C SER A 80 -12.67 -4.51 17.49
N ASP A 81 -12.28 -4.09 16.29
CA ASP A 81 -13.22 -3.62 15.27
C ASP A 81 -14.15 -4.75 14.80
N ILE A 82 -13.63 -5.96 14.62
CA ILE A 82 -14.44 -7.14 14.29
C ILE A 82 -15.43 -7.46 15.42
N THR A 83 -14.98 -7.40 16.68
CA THR A 83 -15.85 -7.58 17.86
C THR A 83 -16.95 -6.52 17.93
N ARG A 84 -16.64 -5.29 17.53
CA ARG A 84 -17.61 -4.18 17.40
C ARG A 84 -18.56 -4.32 16.20
N GLY A 85 -18.43 -5.38 15.41
CA GLY A 85 -19.31 -5.66 14.28
C GLY A 85 -18.82 -5.10 12.95
N ALA A 86 -17.51 -4.93 12.77
CA ALA A 86 -16.94 -4.59 11.48
C ALA A 86 -17.36 -5.60 10.41
N LYS A 87 -17.67 -5.11 9.21
CA LYS A 87 -17.89 -5.93 8.00
C LYS A 87 -16.81 -5.75 6.96
N VAL A 88 -16.04 -4.68 7.08
CA VAL A 88 -14.86 -4.40 6.27
C VAL A 88 -13.74 -3.89 7.18
N LEU A 89 -12.53 -4.41 6.98
CA LEU A 89 -11.30 -3.82 7.45
C LEU A 89 -10.51 -3.24 6.27
N VAL A 90 -9.98 -2.04 6.44
CA VAL A 90 -9.03 -1.38 5.54
C VAL A 90 -7.73 -1.25 6.31
N VAL A 91 -6.72 -2.03 5.93
CA VAL A 91 -5.51 -2.21 6.75
C VAL A 91 -4.30 -1.89 5.92
N ASP A 92 -3.46 -0.98 6.41
CA ASP A 92 -2.10 -0.77 5.91
C ASP A 92 -1.11 -1.48 6.84
N PRO A 93 -0.82 -2.76 6.56
CA PRO A 93 -0.09 -3.64 7.46
C PRO A 93 1.35 -3.18 7.68
N LEU A 94 1.81 -3.18 8.93
CA LEU A 94 3.21 -2.86 9.23
C LEU A 94 4.19 -3.75 8.46
N ASP A 95 3.89 -5.05 8.39
CA ASP A 95 4.60 -6.02 7.57
C ASP A 95 3.70 -7.18 7.09
N SER A 96 4.29 -8.09 6.30
CA SER A 96 3.58 -9.22 5.72
C SER A 96 3.07 -10.25 6.74
N THR A 97 3.71 -10.33 7.91
CA THR A 97 3.37 -11.31 8.97
C THR A 97 2.09 -10.88 9.65
N VAL A 98 2.06 -9.68 10.22
CA VAL A 98 0.87 -9.15 10.90
C VAL A 98 -0.29 -8.95 9.93
N GLY A 99 -0.01 -8.52 8.70
CA GLY A 99 -1.02 -8.43 7.65
C GLY A 99 -1.69 -9.78 7.36
N ALA A 100 -0.92 -10.86 7.24
CA ALA A 100 -1.45 -12.20 7.00
C ALA A 100 -2.27 -12.73 8.20
N GLU A 101 -1.83 -12.44 9.43
CA GLU A 101 -2.56 -12.78 10.65
C GLU A 101 -3.92 -12.08 10.72
N ILE A 102 -3.95 -10.76 10.52
CA ILE A 102 -5.18 -9.96 10.48
C ILE A 102 -6.11 -10.47 9.38
N GLN A 103 -5.57 -10.79 8.20
CA GLN A 103 -6.38 -11.30 7.10
C GLN A 103 -7.00 -12.67 7.41
N ALA A 104 -6.24 -13.58 8.02
CA ALA A 104 -6.76 -14.87 8.45
C ALA A 104 -7.85 -14.71 9.53
N TYR A 105 -7.65 -13.78 10.47
CA TYR A 105 -8.64 -13.48 11.51
C TYR A 105 -9.92 -12.88 10.93
N ALA A 106 -9.81 -11.88 10.04
CA ALA A 106 -10.97 -11.29 9.35
C ALA A 106 -11.76 -12.35 8.55
N ALA A 107 -11.07 -13.21 7.81
CA ALA A 107 -11.68 -14.27 7.03
C ALA A 107 -12.45 -15.28 7.91
N SER A 108 -11.89 -15.67 9.06
CA SER A 108 -12.57 -16.60 9.99
C SER A 108 -13.83 -16.02 10.63
N HIS A 109 -13.98 -14.69 10.63
CA HIS A 109 -15.16 -13.96 11.13
C HIS A 109 -16.08 -13.45 10.01
N GLY A 110 -15.82 -13.82 8.75
CA GLY A 110 -16.61 -13.38 7.60
C GLY A 110 -16.54 -11.87 7.34
N VAL A 111 -15.42 -11.24 7.70
CA VAL A 111 -15.15 -9.82 7.49
C VAL A 111 -14.25 -9.66 6.26
N ALA A 112 -14.63 -8.76 5.35
CA ALA A 112 -13.82 -8.47 4.17
C ALA A 112 -12.58 -7.64 4.56
N LEU A 113 -11.45 -7.90 3.94
CA LEU A 113 -10.23 -7.11 4.14
C LEU A 113 -9.78 -6.46 2.84
N ILE A 114 -9.46 -5.17 2.93
CA ILE A 114 -8.82 -4.37 1.89
C ILE A 114 -7.42 -4.03 2.41
N SER A 115 -6.38 -4.56 1.75
CA SER A 115 -5.02 -4.05 1.96
C SER A 115 -4.92 -2.65 1.38
N TYR A 116 -4.48 -1.70 2.20
CA TYR A 116 -4.33 -0.30 1.87
C TYR A 116 -2.85 0.06 1.84
N ASP A 117 -2.38 0.64 0.73
CA ASP A 117 -1.00 1.00 0.45
C ASP A 117 0.02 -0.15 0.43
N ARG A 118 0.21 -0.85 1.55
CA ARG A 118 1.09 -2.03 1.67
C ARG A 118 0.31 -3.31 1.44
N ALA A 119 0.84 -4.14 0.56
CA ALA A 119 0.13 -5.32 0.10
C ALA A 119 0.24 -6.49 1.08
N THR A 120 -0.91 -7.08 1.44
CA THR A 120 -1.02 -8.44 1.95
C THR A 120 -1.84 -9.25 0.96
N PHE A 121 -1.27 -10.33 0.42
CA PHE A 121 -1.95 -11.22 -0.54
C PHE A 121 -2.04 -12.65 0.00
N ALA A 122 -2.50 -12.82 1.23
CA ALA A 122 -2.86 -14.15 1.72
C ALA A 122 -4.23 -14.55 1.13
N GLY A 123 -4.55 -15.84 1.01
CA GLY A 123 -5.90 -16.29 0.62
C GLY A 123 -6.39 -15.90 -0.79
N THR A 124 -7.71 -15.93 -1.00
CA THR A 124 -8.35 -15.79 -2.33
C THR A 124 -9.28 -14.59 -2.48
N ASN A 125 -9.67 -13.93 -1.38
CA ASN A 125 -10.51 -12.73 -1.36
C ASN A 125 -9.71 -11.52 -0.91
N THR A 126 -8.74 -11.12 -1.73
CA THR A 126 -7.89 -9.97 -1.42
C THR A 126 -8.25 -8.78 -2.29
N TYR A 127 -8.66 -7.70 -1.65
CA TYR A 127 -8.71 -6.38 -2.27
C TYR A 127 -7.44 -5.62 -1.90
N TYR A 128 -6.89 -4.90 -2.87
CA TYR A 128 -5.70 -4.07 -2.67
C TYR A 128 -5.92 -2.71 -3.31
N ASP A 129 -5.78 -1.67 -2.50
CA ASP A 129 -5.83 -0.27 -2.92
C ASP A 129 -4.49 0.39 -2.64
N SER A 130 -3.83 0.90 -3.70
CA SER A 130 -2.54 1.56 -3.61
C SER A 130 -2.26 2.33 -4.90
N PHE A 131 -1.19 3.11 -4.89
CA PHE A 131 -0.66 3.70 -6.10
C PHE A 131 -0.14 2.62 -7.08
N ASN A 132 0.03 3.01 -8.34
CA ASN A 132 0.82 2.22 -9.28
C ASN A 132 2.30 2.30 -8.88
N ASN A 133 2.73 1.43 -7.97
CA ASN A 133 4.07 1.43 -7.38
C ASN A 133 5.18 1.26 -8.42
N PHE A 134 4.90 0.54 -9.52
CA PHE A 134 5.83 0.45 -10.64
C PHE A 134 6.01 1.81 -11.32
N LYS A 135 4.92 2.54 -11.59
CA LYS A 135 4.97 3.87 -12.18
C LYS A 135 5.63 4.89 -11.24
N VAL A 136 5.41 4.79 -9.93
CA VAL A 136 6.11 5.60 -8.92
C VAL A 136 7.62 5.39 -9.04
N GLY A 137 8.09 4.13 -9.08
CA GLY A 137 9.51 3.82 -9.27
C GLY A 137 10.09 4.37 -10.58
N GLN A 138 9.32 4.29 -11.68
CA GLN A 138 9.73 4.91 -12.95
C GLN A 138 9.89 6.43 -12.84
N LEU A 139 8.95 7.11 -12.18
CA LEU A 139 9.00 8.56 -12.00
C LEU A 139 10.17 8.99 -11.11
N ILE A 140 10.48 8.23 -10.05
CA ILE A 140 11.67 8.46 -9.22
C ILE A 140 12.95 8.34 -10.07
N GLY A 141 13.06 7.29 -10.89
CA GLY A 141 14.20 7.10 -11.79
C GLY A 141 14.34 8.24 -12.81
N GLN A 142 13.24 8.70 -13.39
CA GLN A 142 13.23 9.84 -14.33
C GLN A 142 13.63 11.15 -13.64
N GLY A 143 13.16 11.37 -12.42
CA GLY A 143 13.57 12.52 -11.60
C GLY A 143 15.06 12.50 -11.31
N PHE A 144 15.61 11.34 -10.93
CA PHE A 144 17.04 11.15 -10.73
C PHE A 144 17.85 11.47 -11.99
N GLU A 145 17.48 10.91 -13.14
CA GLU A 145 18.13 11.18 -14.43
C GLU A 145 18.12 12.68 -14.78
N SER A 146 17.00 13.35 -14.52
CA SER A 146 16.84 14.78 -14.73
C SER A 146 17.80 15.59 -13.85
N CYS A 147 17.94 15.24 -12.58
CA CYS A 147 18.88 15.90 -11.66
C CYS A 147 20.34 15.70 -12.08
N VAL A 148 20.74 14.46 -12.38
CA VAL A 148 22.11 14.14 -12.82
C VAL A 148 22.49 14.93 -14.07
N THR A 149 21.55 15.04 -15.02
CA THR A 149 21.73 15.84 -16.24
C THR A 149 21.85 17.32 -15.93
N ALA A 150 20.95 17.87 -15.09
CA ALA A 150 20.96 19.28 -14.70
C ALA A 150 22.24 19.68 -13.94
N TRP A 151 22.82 18.76 -13.17
CA TRP A 151 24.10 18.96 -12.46
C TRP A 151 25.33 18.81 -13.36
N GLY A 152 25.17 18.43 -14.64
CA GLY A 152 26.27 18.28 -15.58
C GLY A 152 27.22 17.12 -15.27
N VAL A 153 26.75 16.08 -14.58
CA VAL A 153 27.57 14.92 -14.24
C VAL A 153 27.84 14.10 -15.50
N LYS A 154 29.07 14.16 -16.02
CA LYS A 154 29.46 13.53 -17.29
C LYS A 154 29.52 12.00 -17.23
N SER A 155 29.84 11.45 -16.07
CA SER A 155 30.02 10.00 -15.85
C SER A 155 29.41 9.60 -14.50
N PRO A 156 28.07 9.56 -14.38
CA PRO A 156 27.42 9.25 -13.12
C PRO A 156 27.69 7.80 -12.70
N GLN A 157 28.20 7.63 -11.49
CA GLN A 157 28.26 6.33 -10.81
C GLN A 157 27.06 6.23 -9.88
N VAL A 158 26.18 5.25 -10.12
CA VAL A 158 24.96 5.07 -9.33
C VAL A 158 25.16 3.87 -8.42
N TRP A 159 24.90 4.08 -7.14
CA TRP A 159 24.97 3.03 -6.14
C TRP A 159 23.54 2.69 -5.71
N GLU A 160 23.10 1.49 -6.04
CA GLU A 160 21.80 0.98 -5.62
C GLU A 160 21.97 0.27 -4.27
N VAL A 161 21.37 0.82 -3.21
CA VAL A 161 21.42 0.23 -1.87
C VAL A 161 20.82 -1.18 -1.94
N GLY A 162 21.60 -2.19 -1.54
CA GLY A 162 21.23 -3.61 -1.60
C GLY A 162 21.60 -4.35 -2.90
N TRP A 163 22.05 -3.65 -3.95
CA TRP A 163 22.33 -4.25 -5.27
C TRP A 163 23.71 -3.90 -5.86
N GLY A 164 24.48 -2.99 -5.24
CA GLY A 164 25.87 -2.67 -5.61
C GLY A 164 26.01 -1.49 -6.59
N MET A 165 27.24 -1.23 -7.06
CA MET A 165 27.50 -0.14 -8.01
C MET A 165 27.05 -0.53 -9.43
N ARG A 166 26.28 0.35 -10.07
CA ARG A 166 26.00 0.29 -11.50
C ARG A 166 26.50 1.56 -12.19
N THR A 167 27.25 1.38 -13.28
CA THR A 167 27.54 2.48 -14.19
C THR A 167 26.31 2.72 -15.06
N VAL A 168 25.67 3.87 -14.91
CA VAL A 168 24.55 4.25 -15.78
C VAL A 168 25.14 4.97 -16.97
N THR A 169 25.23 4.28 -18.11
CA THR A 169 25.49 4.94 -19.38
C THR A 169 24.23 5.71 -19.77
N PRO A 170 24.28 7.02 -20.04
CA PRO A 170 23.13 7.77 -20.52
C PRO A 170 22.68 7.15 -21.86
N THR A 171 21.67 6.29 -21.81
CA THR A 171 21.11 5.69 -23.01
C THR A 171 19.90 6.52 -23.40
N ARG A 172 19.96 7.05 -24.62
CA ARG A 172 18.83 7.68 -25.28
C ARG A 172 17.65 6.70 -25.23
N SER A 173 16.62 7.06 -24.46
CA SER A 173 15.35 6.37 -24.19
C SER A 173 15.14 4.98 -24.85
N PRO A 174 15.02 3.88 -24.08
CA PRO A 174 14.68 2.58 -24.66
C PRO A 174 13.17 2.43 -24.85
N SER A 175 12.77 2.14 -26.10
CA SER A 175 11.46 1.62 -26.47
C SER A 175 11.12 0.34 -25.68
N PRO A 176 9.85 0.09 -25.31
CA PRO A 176 9.47 -1.04 -24.47
C PRO A 176 9.59 -2.35 -25.27
N ARG A 177 10.61 -3.16 -24.97
CA ARG A 177 10.63 -4.58 -25.35
C ARG A 177 10.97 -5.41 -24.12
N ALA A 178 10.06 -6.29 -23.75
CA ALA A 178 10.18 -7.21 -22.64
C ALA A 178 11.45 -8.06 -22.76
N THR A 179 12.35 -7.94 -21.78
CA THR A 179 13.47 -8.87 -21.61
C THR A 179 13.00 -10.09 -20.84
N THR A 180 12.91 -11.22 -21.53
CA THR A 180 12.81 -12.56 -20.96
C THR A 180 14.00 -12.84 -20.04
N ARG A 181 13.71 -13.27 -18.81
CA ARG A 181 14.66 -13.62 -17.76
C ARG A 181 15.29 -14.99 -18.06
N SER A 182 16.58 -15.03 -18.39
CA SER A 182 17.37 -16.27 -18.41
C SER A 182 17.94 -16.51 -17.01
N SER A 183 17.38 -17.46 -16.27
CA SER A 183 17.90 -17.95 -14.99
C SER A 183 19.20 -18.74 -15.22
N GLY A 184 20.33 -18.16 -14.83
CA GLY A 184 21.62 -18.84 -14.77
C GLY A 184 22.34 -18.50 -13.47
N GLU A 185 22.00 -19.20 -12.39
CA GLU A 185 22.74 -19.14 -11.14
C GLU A 185 23.89 -20.17 -11.19
N PRO A 186 25.14 -19.80 -10.88
CA PRO A 186 26.24 -20.76 -10.89
C PRO A 186 26.19 -21.66 -9.65
N ARG A 187 26.05 -22.98 -9.88
CA ARG A 187 26.08 -23.99 -8.82
C ARG A 187 27.45 -24.01 -8.13
N ARG A 188 27.47 -23.82 -6.80
CA ARG A 188 28.65 -24.09 -5.96
C ARG A 188 29.05 -25.57 -6.03
N PRO A 189 30.34 -25.92 -6.07
CA PRO A 189 30.78 -27.30 -5.99
C PRO A 189 30.57 -27.86 -4.58
N ARG A 190 29.96 -29.05 -4.48
CA ARG A 190 29.86 -29.80 -3.22
C ARG A 190 31.23 -30.40 -2.88
N SER A 191 31.73 -30.10 -1.69
CA SER A 191 32.87 -30.78 -1.08
C SER A 191 32.51 -32.25 -0.75
N PRO A 192 33.41 -33.22 -0.97
CA PRO A 192 33.20 -34.59 -0.52
C PRO A 192 33.41 -34.68 1.00
N ARG A 193 32.44 -35.26 1.70
CA ARG A 193 32.62 -35.62 3.13
C ARG A 193 33.50 -36.88 3.24
N PRO A 194 34.39 -36.95 4.25
CA PRO A 194 34.88 -38.23 4.77
C PRO A 194 33.80 -38.96 5.58
#